data_AF-A0A9C9NYH8-F1
#
_entry.id   AF-A0A9C9NYH8-F1
#
_cell.length_a   1.000
_cell.length_b   1.000
_cell.length_c   1.000
_cell.angle_alpha   90.00
_cell.angle_beta   90.00
_cell.angle_gamma   90.00
#
_symmetry.space_group_name_H-M   'P 1'
#
loop_
_entity.id
_entity.type
_entity.pdbx_description
1 polymer ?
#
loop_
_entity_poly.entity_id
_entity_poly.type
_entity_poly.pdbx_seq_one_letter_code
_entity_poly.pdbx_strand_id
1 'polypeptide(L)'
;YIIYMPVLIIEAIPLIIESPDMALVGPIGAGQLTVEVVQASGFSYLLFMAGIISLGIAMFNLLPIPPLDGGGMLVAFVEGVRRGKRLSPRAMRLAYTIGTTFIITLVILVVFFDILRLVRGEPLL
;
A
#
# COMPACT_ATOMS: atom_id res chain seq x y z
N TYR A 1 -11.80 -14.04 15.07
CA TYR A 1 -10.71 -13.32 14.37
C TYR A 1 -11.22 -12.44 13.23
N ILE A 2 -11.82 -12.98 12.16
CA ILE A 2 -12.23 -12.18 10.98
C ILE A 2 -13.22 -11.04 11.31
N ILE A 3 -14.17 -11.26 12.22
CA ILE A 3 -15.19 -10.25 12.60
C ILE A 3 -14.58 -9.02 13.28
N TYR A 4 -13.45 -9.18 13.98
CA TYR A 4 -12.80 -8.09 14.71
C TYR A 4 -11.76 -7.35 13.87
N MET A 5 -11.40 -7.88 12.69
CA MET A 5 -10.41 -7.27 11.82
C MET A 5 -10.68 -5.80 11.49
N PRO A 6 -11.92 -5.40 11.12
CA PRO A 6 -12.22 -4.00 10.83
C PRO A 6 -11.89 -3.06 11.99
N VAL A 7 -12.15 -3.50 13.22
CA VAL A 7 -11.90 -2.70 14.44
C VAL A 7 -10.39 -2.60 14.70
N LEU A 8 -9.67 -3.72 14.63
CA LEU A 8 -8.22 -3.77 14.82
C LEU A 8 -7.48 -2.88 13.81
N ILE A 9 -7.96 -2.80 12.56
CA ILE A 9 -7.38 -1.91 11.54
C ILE A 9 -7.52 -0.45 11.95
N ILE A 10 -8.71 -0.04 12.42
CA ILE A 10 -8.96 1.33 12.85
C ILE A 10 -8.10 1.67 14.07
N GLU A 11 -7.95 0.74 15.00
CA GLU A 11 -7.11 0.89 16.20
C GLU A 11 -5.61 0.95 15.86
N ALA A 12 -5.18 0.35 14.75
CA ALA A 12 -3.80 0.43 14.29
C ALA A 12 -3.44 1.80 13.70
N ILE A 13 -4.40 2.58 13.19
CA ILE A 13 -4.12 3.86 12.52
C ILE A 13 -3.39 4.86 13.43
N PRO A 14 -3.83 5.13 14.68
CA PRO A 14 -3.10 6.02 15.58
C PRO A 14 -1.66 5.56 15.85
N LEU A 15 -1.46 4.24 16.04
CA LEU A 15 -0.14 3.65 16.28
C LEU A 15 0.79 3.83 15.08
N ILE A 16 0.28 3.66 13.86
CA ILE A 16 1.03 3.88 12.62
C ILE A 16 1.43 5.36 12.48
N ILE A 17 0.57 6.29 12.90
CA ILE A 17 0.87 7.72 12.85
C ILE A 17 1.92 8.10 13.89
N GLU A 18 1.88 7.50 15.08
CA GLU A 18 2.81 7.76 16.18
C GLU A 18 4.19 7.16 15.94
N SER A 19 4.27 5.98 15.32
CA SER A 19 5.53 5.27 15.02
C SER A 19 5.53 4.74 13.58
N PRO A 20 5.68 5.63 12.59
CA PRO A 20 5.59 5.27 11.18
C PRO A 20 6.72 4.36 10.72
N ASP A 21 7.87 4.40 11.39
CA ASP A 21 9.03 3.54 11.15
C ASP A 21 8.76 2.07 11.49
N MET A 22 8.01 1.81 12.57
CA MET A 22 7.59 0.47 12.98
C MET A 22 6.49 -0.11 12.07
N ALA A 23 5.73 0.75 11.41
CA ALA A 23 4.67 0.37 10.48
C ALA A 23 5.18 0.13 9.05
N LEU A 24 6.38 0.61 8.72
CA LEU A 24 6.92 0.60 7.37
C LEU A 24 7.64 -0.72 7.08
N VAL A 25 6.85 -1.74 6.75
CA VAL A 25 7.39 -3.00 6.23
C VAL A 25 7.38 -2.96 4.70
N GLY A 26 8.58 -3.02 4.10
CA GLY A 26 8.74 -3.09 2.66
C GLY A 26 8.23 -4.42 2.07
N PRO A 27 8.04 -4.51 0.74
CA PRO A 27 7.47 -5.70 0.11
C PRO A 27 8.31 -6.96 0.34
N ILE A 28 9.63 -6.84 0.51
CA ILE A 28 10.48 -7.98 0.82
C ILE A 28 10.29 -8.42 2.28
N GLY A 29 10.25 -7.47 3.22
CA GLY A 29 9.96 -7.74 4.63
C GLY A 29 8.56 -8.36 4.82
N ALA A 30 7.56 -7.89 4.09
CA ALA A 30 6.20 -8.44 4.13
C ALA A 30 6.14 -9.90 3.64
N GLY A 31 6.92 -10.23 2.61
CA GLY A 31 7.10 -11.60 2.15
C GLY A 31 7.75 -12.49 3.21
N GLN A 32 8.79 -11.99 3.88
CA GLN A 32 9.45 -12.73 4.96
C GLN A 32 8.54 -12.96 6.16
N LEU A 33 7.80 -11.94 6.61
CA LEU A 33 6.79 -12.08 7.66
C LEU A 33 5.78 -13.16 7.32
N THR A 34 5.33 -13.19 6.07
CA THR A 34 4.36 -14.20 5.63
C THR A 34 4.94 -15.60 5.75
N VAL A 35 6.19 -15.80 5.34
CA VAL A 35 6.88 -17.09 5.48
C VAL A 35 7.05 -17.47 6.94
N GLU A 36 7.51 -16.54 7.79
CA GLU A 36 7.72 -16.77 9.23
C GLU A 36 6.43 -17.17 9.94
N VAL A 37 5.35 -16.41 9.72
CA VAL A 37 4.03 -16.69 10.31
C VAL A 37 3.48 -18.05 9.84
N VAL A 38 3.62 -18.37 8.55
CA VAL A 38 3.16 -19.65 7.99
C VAL A 38 4.00 -20.82 8.52
N GLN A 39 5.31 -20.66 8.67
CA GLN A 39 6.18 -21.67 9.26
C GLN A 39 5.85 -21.92 10.73
N ALA A 40 5.58 -20.86 11.50
CA ALA A 40 5.27 -20.96 12.93
C ALA A 40 3.84 -21.46 13.21
N SER A 41 2.86 -21.05 12.41
CA SER A 41 1.43 -21.24 12.69
C SER A 41 0.73 -22.23 11.75
N GLY A 42 1.43 -22.69 10.72
CA GLY A 42 0.95 -23.65 9.73
C GLY A 42 0.35 -23.01 8.47
N PHE A 43 0.20 -23.82 7.42
CA PHE A 43 -0.25 -23.38 6.09
C PHE A 43 -1.67 -22.79 6.07
N SER A 44 -2.51 -23.13 7.04
CA SER A 44 -3.86 -22.58 7.18
C SER A 44 -3.86 -21.05 7.39
N TYR A 45 -2.78 -20.48 7.91
CA TYR A 45 -2.62 -19.03 8.08
C TYR A 45 -2.26 -18.28 6.80
N LEU A 46 -1.96 -18.97 5.69
CA LEU A 46 -1.67 -18.32 4.41
C LEU A 46 -2.86 -17.46 3.94
N LEU A 47 -4.08 -17.99 4.07
CA LEU A 47 -5.31 -17.26 3.71
C LEU A 47 -5.51 -16.01 4.57
N PHE A 48 -5.15 -16.11 5.85
CA PHE A 48 -5.21 -14.99 6.78
C PHE A 48 -4.20 -13.89 6.41
N MET A 49 -2.95 -14.27 6.14
CA MET A 49 -1.92 -13.34 5.68
C MET A 49 -2.26 -12.70 4.34
N ALA A 50 -2.76 -13.49 3.38
CA ALA A 50 -3.25 -12.97 2.11
C ALA A 50 -4.38 -11.96 2.30
N GLY A 51 -5.29 -12.19 3.26
CA GLY A 51 -6.33 -11.24 3.63
C GLY A 51 -5.79 -9.91 4.17
N ILE A 52 -4.82 -9.96 5.10
CA ILE A 52 -4.17 -8.76 5.64
C ILE A 52 -3.45 -7.98 4.55
N ILE A 53 -2.65 -8.65 3.72
CA ILE A 53 -1.93 -8.02 2.60
C ILE A 53 -2.91 -7.39 1.61
N SER A 54 -3.97 -8.11 1.23
CA SER A 54 -4.99 -7.61 0.30
C SER A 54 -5.69 -6.37 0.83
N LEU A 55 -5.95 -6.32 2.14
CA LEU A 55 -6.53 -5.15 2.78
C LEU A 55 -5.55 -3.96 2.74
N GLY A 56 -4.26 -4.17 3.02
CA GLY A 56 -3.23 -3.15 2.87
C GLY A 56 -3.15 -2.59 1.43
N ILE A 57 -3.19 -3.48 0.43
CA ILE A 57 -3.22 -3.10 -1.00
C ILE A 57 -4.50 -2.32 -1.33
N ALA A 58 -5.66 -2.74 -0.81
CA ALA A 58 -6.92 -2.04 -1.00
C ALA A 58 -6.86 -0.62 -0.42
N MET A 59 -6.36 -0.46 0.81
CA MET A 59 -6.17 0.85 1.44
C MET A 59 -5.19 1.73 0.65
N PHE A 60 -4.08 1.18 0.18
CA PHE A 60 -3.13 1.89 -0.67
C PHE A 60 -3.78 2.35 -1.99
N ASN A 61 -4.58 1.49 -2.63
CA ASN A 61 -5.26 1.83 -3.87
C ASN A 61 -6.35 2.89 -3.71
N LEU A 62 -6.85 3.16 -2.49
CA LEU A 62 -7.80 4.25 -2.24
C LEU A 62 -7.13 5.63 -2.21
N LEU A 63 -5.79 5.70 -2.20
CA LEU A 63 -5.09 6.97 -2.23
C LEU A 63 -5.44 7.76 -3.51
N PRO A 64 -5.67 9.08 -3.41
CA PRO A 64 -6.10 9.92 -4.54
C PRO A 64 -4.92 10.28 -5.47
N ILE A 65 -4.15 9.29 -5.90
CA ILE A 65 -2.91 9.45 -6.68
C ILE A 65 -2.99 8.52 -7.90
N PRO A 66 -3.08 9.03 -9.13
CA PRO A 66 -2.92 8.20 -10.32
C PRO A 66 -1.55 7.48 -10.30
N PRO A 67 -1.42 6.23 -10.77
CA PRO A 67 -2.40 5.43 -11.49
C PRO A 67 -3.32 4.60 -10.57
N LEU A 68 -3.27 4.81 -9.25
CA LEU A 68 -4.07 4.06 -8.29
C LEU A 68 -5.57 4.28 -8.53
N ASP A 69 -6.38 3.31 -8.14
CA ASP A 69 -7.84 3.33 -8.35
C ASP A 69 -8.48 4.60 -7.75
N GLY A 70 -8.04 5.02 -6.56
CA GLY A 70 -8.46 6.24 -5.88
C GLY A 70 -8.11 7.52 -6.65
N GLY A 71 -7.03 7.52 -7.45
CA GLY A 71 -6.72 8.60 -8.38
C GLY A 71 -7.75 8.68 -9.52
N GLY A 72 -8.18 7.54 -10.05
CA GLY A 72 -9.29 7.48 -11.01
C GLY A 72 -10.63 7.91 -10.42
N MET A 73 -10.90 7.51 -9.17
CA MET A 73 -12.08 7.96 -8.42
C MET A 73 -12.07 9.48 -8.22
N LEU A 74 -10.92 10.07 -7.86
CA LEU A 74 -10.78 11.52 -7.71
C LEU A 74 -11.06 12.23 -9.05
N VAL A 75 -10.51 11.72 -10.15
CA VAL A 75 -10.75 12.25 -11.49
C VAL A 75 -12.25 12.22 -11.82
N ALA A 76 -12.91 11.08 -11.63
CA ALA A 76 -14.34 10.93 -11.89
C ALA A 76 -15.18 11.86 -11.00
N PHE A 77 -14.80 12.01 -9.73
CA PHE A 77 -15.43 12.94 -8.81
C PHE A 77 -15.31 14.40 -9.29
N VAL A 78 -14.10 14.83 -9.70
CA VAL A 78 -13.87 16.18 -10.23
C VAL A 78 -14.68 16.41 -11.51
N GLU A 79 -14.73 15.45 -12.43
CA GLU A 79 -15.54 15.55 -13.64
C GLU A 79 -17.04 15.63 -13.33
N GLY A 80 -17.50 14.85 -12.34
CA GLY A 80 -18.88 14.88 -11.83
C GLY A 80 -19.25 16.26 -11.27
N VAL A 81 -18.42 16.82 -10.39
CA VAL A 81 -18.60 18.18 -9.83
C VAL A 81 -18.60 19.25 -10.92
N ARG A 82 -17.79 19.07 -11.98
CA ARG A 82 -17.74 19.95 -13.15
C ARG A 82 -18.89 19.73 -14.14
N ARG A 83 -19.95 19.02 -13.73
CA ARG A 83 -21.15 18.70 -14.53
C ARG A 83 -20.82 17.86 -15.77
N GLY A 84 -19.96 16.86 -15.61
CA GLY A 84 -19.54 15.95 -16.69
C GLY A 84 -18.52 16.55 -17.66
N LYS A 85 -18.00 17.76 -17.39
CA LYS A 85 -16.91 18.34 -18.19
C LYS A 85 -15.63 17.57 -17.94
N ARG A 86 -15.23 16.78 -18.93
CA ARG A 86 -13.99 16.00 -18.89
C ARG A 86 -12.77 16.88 -18.61
N LEU A 87 -11.78 16.32 -17.93
CA LEU A 87 -10.47 16.93 -17.84
C LEU A 87 -9.80 16.92 -19.22
N SER A 88 -8.94 17.91 -19.46
CA SER A 88 -8.24 17.95 -20.75
C SER A 88 -7.32 16.73 -20.88
N PRO A 89 -7.15 16.17 -22.09
CA PRO A 89 -6.23 15.05 -22.29
C PRO A 89 -4.79 15.36 -21.84
N ARG A 90 -4.38 16.64 -21.90
CA ARG A 90 -3.09 17.09 -21.39
C ARG A 90 -3.00 17.00 -19.87
N ALA A 91 -4.03 17.46 -19.14
CA ALA A 91 -4.08 17.37 -17.68
C ALA A 91 -4.09 15.92 -17.21
N MET A 92 -4.87 15.06 -17.86
CA MET A 92 -4.93 13.64 -17.53
C MET A 92 -3.58 12.95 -17.70
N ARG A 93 -2.94 13.13 -18.87
CA ARG A 93 -1.61 12.57 -19.12
C ARG A 93 -0.59 13.05 -18.09
N LEU A 94 -0.58 14.34 -17.79
CA LEU A 94 0.34 14.89 -16.81
C LEU A 94 0.13 14.28 -15.42
N ALA A 95 -1.12 14.17 -14.96
CA ALA A 95 -1.44 13.57 -13.66
C ALA A 95 -1.00 12.10 -13.59
N TYR A 96 -1.31 11.30 -14.62
CA TYR A 96 -0.88 9.89 -14.70
C TYR A 96 0.63 9.75 -14.80
N THR A 97 1.32 10.57 -15.59
CA THR A 97 2.78 10.52 -15.70
C THR A 97 3.43 10.86 -14.37
N ILE A 98 3.08 12.01 -13.76
CA ILE A 98 3.66 12.43 -12.48
C ILE A 98 3.40 11.37 -11.41
N GLY A 99 2.15 10.95 -11.27
CA GLY A 99 1.77 9.98 -10.26
C GLY A 99 2.42 8.61 -10.47
N THR A 100 2.48 8.11 -11.71
CA THR A 100 3.15 6.84 -12.02
C THR A 100 4.65 6.92 -11.75
N THR A 101 5.31 7.99 -12.19
CA THR A 101 6.75 8.20 -11.90
C THR A 101 7.00 8.27 -10.41
N PHE A 102 6.14 8.96 -9.64
CA PHE A 102 6.23 9.03 -8.20
C PHE A 102 6.09 7.65 -7.53
N ILE A 103 5.06 6.88 -7.88
CA ILE A 103 4.83 5.54 -7.31
C ILE A 103 5.98 4.59 -7.66
N ILE A 104 6.44 4.57 -8.91
CA ILE A 104 7.58 3.72 -9.31
C ILE A 104 8.83 4.11 -8.52
N THR A 105 9.10 5.41 -8.37
CA THR A 105 10.26 5.90 -7.60
C THR A 105 10.17 5.46 -6.15
N LEU A 106 8.99 5.55 -5.52
CA LEU A 106 8.78 5.07 -4.15
C LEU A 106 9.00 3.56 -4.03
N VAL A 107 8.45 2.76 -4.93
CA VAL A 107 8.63 1.29 -4.92
C VAL A 107 10.11 0.94 -5.04
N ILE A 108 10.82 1.56 -5.98
CA ILE A 108 12.27 1.35 -6.15
C ILE A 108 13.03 1.73 -4.87
N LEU A 109 12.70 2.87 -4.27
CA LEU A 109 13.35 3.35 -3.05
C LEU A 109 13.14 2.40 -1.87
N VAL A 110 11.91 1.94 -1.64
CA VAL A 110 11.60 1.00 -0.56
C VAL A 110 12.30 -0.34 -0.79
N VAL A 111 12.22 -0.89 -2.01
CA VAL A 111 12.92 -2.15 -2.36
C VAL A 111 14.43 -2.00 -2.23
N PHE A 112 15.00 -0.85 -2.59
CA PHE A 112 16.42 -0.58 -2.42
C PHE A 112 16.83 -0.61 -0.95
N PHE A 113 16.05 0.01 -0.06
CA PHE A 113 16.30 -0.04 1.38
C PHE A 113 16.14 -1.45 1.95
N ASP A 114 15.13 -2.21 1.53
CA ASP A 114 14.98 -3.62 1.91
C ASP A 114 16.23 -4.43 1.51
N ILE A 115 16.71 -4.28 0.26
CA ILE A 115 17.91 -4.98 -0.22
C ILE A 115 19.15 -4.56 0.57
N LEU A 116 19.30 -3.27 0.90
CA LEU A 116 20.42 -2.80 1.71
C LEU A 116 20.42 -3.43 3.10
N ARG A 117 19.26 -3.51 3.76
CA ARG A 117 19.12 -4.19 5.06
C ARG A 117 19.54 -5.65 4.97
N LEU A 118 19.05 -6.36 3.95
CA LEU A 118 19.43 -7.76 3.69
C LEU A 118 20.94 -7.95 3.51
N VAL A 119 21.58 -7.10 2.71
CA VAL A 119 23.02 -7.19 2.43
C VAL A 119 23.86 -6.86 3.68
N ARG A 120 23.38 -5.96 4.54
CA ARG A 120 24.03 -5.62 5.81
C ARG A 120 23.79 -6.65 6.92
N GLY A 121 22.87 -7.59 6.72
CA GLY A 121 22.43 -8.51 7.76
C GLY A 121 21.58 -7.85 8.85
N GLU A 122 21.00 -6.68 8.55
CA GLU A 122 20.03 -6.03 9.43
C GLU A 122 18.67 -6.72 9.29
N PRO A 123 17.89 -6.82 10.39
CA PRO A 123 16.55 -7.36 10.31
C PRO A 123 15.67 -6.48 9.39
N LEU A 124 14.80 -7.13 8.62
CA LEU A 124 13.80 -6.44 7.79
C LEU A 124 12.58 -5.97 8.61
N LEU A 125 12.54 -6.33 9.89
CA LEU A 125 11.49 -6.11 10.86
C LEU A 125 12.03 -5.43 12.11
#